data_AF-J0LKB6-F1
#
_entry.id   AF-J0LKB6-F1
#
_cell.length_a   1.000
_cell.length_b   1.000
_cell.length_c   1.000
_cell.angle_alpha   90.00
_cell.angle_beta   90.00
_cell.angle_gamma   90.00
#
_symmetry.space_group_name_H-M   'P 1'
#
loop_
_entity.id
_entity.type
_entity.pdbx_description
1 polymer ?
#
loop_
_entity_poly.entity_id
_entity_poly.type
_entity_poly.pdbx_seq_one_letter_code
_entity_poly.pdbx_strand_id
1 'polypeptide(L)'
;MPAHRKQKPFRCAFATPEPVVTKPRAPRRVLSAEEKAANALMRERKKEWEATLVPAPENERFRWPKGTVAMFPSDAKKAFKLTPREIDTLKREHVQNSFKSFVRLADVEDLARRKHIALAGSPDDYTPPPSWSLLTHTRINDDAHRYQTNWGIHRAQRIRW
;
A
#
# COMPACT_ATOMS: atom_id res chain seq x y z
N MET A 1 32.63 -10.90 -2.62
CA MET A 1 32.35 -11.55 -1.32
C MET A 1 30.83 -11.67 -1.14
N PRO A 2 30.21 -12.81 -1.47
CA PRO A 2 28.77 -13.00 -1.26
C PRO A 2 28.44 -13.29 0.21
N ALA A 3 27.42 -12.65 0.75
CA ALA A 3 26.98 -12.81 2.14
C ALA A 3 26.35 -14.21 2.35
N HIS A 4 26.97 -15.04 3.18
CA HIS A 4 26.44 -16.34 3.57
C HIS A 4 25.14 -16.16 4.36
N ARG A 5 24.02 -16.53 3.73
CA ARG A 5 22.71 -16.65 4.37
C ARG A 5 22.81 -17.76 5.42
N LYS A 6 22.87 -17.41 6.71
CA LYS A 6 22.96 -18.38 7.83
C LYS A 6 21.88 -19.47 7.66
N GLN A 7 22.29 -20.68 7.32
CA GLN A 7 21.41 -21.84 7.27
C GLN A 7 20.94 -22.14 8.70
N LYS A 8 19.64 -22.36 8.89
CA LYS A 8 19.11 -22.85 10.17
C LYS A 8 19.74 -24.23 10.42
N PRO A 9 20.32 -24.50 11.60
CA PRO A 9 20.81 -25.84 11.90
C PRO A 9 19.66 -26.83 11.85
N PHE A 10 19.84 -27.93 11.11
CA PHE A 10 18.95 -29.10 11.15
C PHE A 10 18.88 -29.59 12.60
N ARG A 11 17.70 -29.53 13.23
CA ARG A 11 17.48 -30.06 14.58
C ARG A 11 16.92 -31.46 14.46
N CYS A 12 17.61 -32.44 15.06
CA CYS A 12 17.14 -33.82 15.15
C CYS A 12 15.83 -33.91 15.94
N ALA A 13 14.91 -34.78 15.49
CA ALA A 13 13.57 -34.93 16.06
C ALA A 13 13.54 -35.34 17.55
N PHE A 14 14.66 -35.84 18.08
CA PHE A 14 14.79 -36.31 19.47
C PHE A 14 15.52 -35.32 20.40
N ALA A 15 15.94 -34.15 19.91
CA ALA A 15 16.52 -33.13 20.77
C ALA A 15 15.39 -32.41 21.54
N THR A 16 15.32 -32.61 22.86
CA THR A 16 14.47 -31.82 23.76
C THR A 16 14.79 -30.34 23.56
N PRO A 17 13.82 -29.50 23.16
CA PRO A 17 14.09 -28.08 22.97
C PRO A 17 14.42 -27.45 24.32
N GLU A 18 15.59 -26.81 24.42
CA GLU A 18 15.91 -25.92 25.53
C GLU A 18 14.78 -24.90 25.73
N PRO A 19 14.36 -24.64 26.98
CA PRO A 19 13.23 -23.76 27.24
C PRO A 19 13.55 -22.36 26.72
N VAL A 20 12.78 -21.91 25.72
CA VAL A 20 12.88 -20.56 25.20
C VAL A 20 12.43 -19.61 26.30
N VAL A 21 13.40 -18.99 26.99
CA VAL A 21 13.15 -17.94 27.98
C VAL A 21 12.47 -16.77 27.27
N THR A 22 11.14 -16.74 27.34
CA THR A 22 10.35 -15.64 26.81
C THR A 22 10.55 -14.45 27.76
N LYS A 23 11.14 -13.37 27.24
CA LYS A 23 11.28 -12.13 28.01
C LYS A 23 9.88 -11.63 28.41
N PRO A 24 9.68 -11.17 29.66
CA PRO A 24 8.39 -10.65 30.09
C PRO A 24 7.98 -9.47 29.21
N ARG A 25 6.73 -9.51 28.73
CA ARG A 25 6.15 -8.47 27.88
C ARG A 25 6.09 -7.17 28.67
N ALA A 26 6.64 -6.09 28.11
CA ALA A 26 6.60 -4.77 28.74
C ALA A 26 5.14 -4.35 29.10
N PRO A 27 4.94 -3.68 30.24
CA PRO A 27 3.62 -3.26 30.69
C PRO A 27 2.96 -2.30 29.67
N ARG A 28 1.65 -2.48 29.45
CA ARG A 28 0.87 -1.64 28.53
C ARG A 28 0.79 -0.21 29.09
N ARG A 29 1.23 0.78 28.32
CA ARG A 29 1.06 2.21 28.63
C ARG A 29 -0.43 2.51 28.80
N VAL A 30 -0.82 3.00 29.99
CA VAL A 30 -2.18 3.46 30.26
C VAL A 30 -2.33 4.85 29.63
N LEU A 31 -3.16 4.97 28.60
CA LEU A 31 -3.47 6.25 27.94
C LEU A 31 -4.22 7.16 28.92
N SER A 32 -3.87 8.45 28.93
CA SER A 32 -4.57 9.46 29.75
C SER A 32 -6.01 9.67 29.27
N ALA A 33 -6.88 10.23 30.12
CA ALA A 33 -8.30 10.46 29.76
C ALA A 33 -8.45 11.38 28.54
N GLU A 34 -7.56 12.36 28.40
CA GLU A 34 -7.53 13.31 27.28
C GLU A 34 -7.12 12.63 25.97
N GLU A 35 -6.10 11.76 26.00
CA GLU A 35 -5.71 10.96 24.84
C GLU A 35 -6.84 10.01 24.40
N LYS A 36 -7.64 9.50 25.33
CA LYS A 36 -8.79 8.63 25.02
C LYS A 36 -9.92 9.40 24.31
N ALA A 37 -10.21 10.64 24.74
CA ALA A 37 -11.23 11.48 24.11
C ALA A 37 -10.83 11.88 22.67
N ALA A 38 -9.58 12.31 22.46
CA ALA A 38 -9.07 12.62 21.12
C ALA A 38 -9.10 11.40 20.19
N ASN A 39 -8.78 10.21 20.72
CA ASN A 39 -8.87 8.96 19.97
C ASN A 39 -10.32 8.58 19.60
N ALA A 40 -11.32 8.95 20.41
CA ALA A 40 -12.72 8.70 20.11
C ALA A 40 -13.18 9.55 18.91
N LEU A 41 -12.88 10.85 18.91
CA LEU A 41 -13.19 11.75 17.79
C LEU A 41 -12.54 11.29 16.48
N MET A 42 -11.27 10.86 16.54
CA MET A 42 -10.58 10.33 15.36
C MET A 42 -11.17 8.99 14.87
N ARG A 43 -11.80 8.20 15.73
CA ARG A 43 -12.50 6.96 15.32
C ARG A 43 -13.80 7.29 14.61
N GLU A 44 -14.54 8.30 15.07
CA GLU A 44 -15.80 8.74 14.43
C GLU A 44 -15.54 9.32 13.05
N ARG A 45 -14.57 10.23 12.90
CA ARG A 45 -14.15 10.75 11.59
C ARG A 45 -13.71 9.66 10.62
N LYS A 46 -13.03 8.62 11.12
CA LYS A 46 -12.67 7.45 10.30
C LYS A 46 -13.88 6.64 9.86
N LYS A 47 -14.87 6.46 10.73
CA LYS A 47 -16.12 5.76 10.37
C LYS A 47 -16.91 6.55 9.34
N GLU A 48 -17.02 7.86 9.50
CA GLU A 48 -17.67 8.75 8.55
C GLU A 48 -16.96 8.69 7.19
N TRP A 49 -15.63 8.79 7.19
CA TRP A 49 -14.82 8.61 5.98
C TRP A 49 -15.07 7.25 5.32
N GLU A 50 -14.99 6.15 6.08
CA GLU A 50 -15.25 4.81 5.55
C GLU A 50 -16.67 4.64 5.01
N ALA A 51 -17.66 5.36 5.54
CA ALA A 51 -19.04 5.34 5.02
C ALA A 51 -19.18 6.06 3.67
N THR A 52 -18.31 7.04 3.36
CA THR A 52 -18.29 7.70 2.05
C THR A 52 -17.66 6.86 0.94
N LEU A 53 -16.95 5.78 1.30
CA LEU A 53 -16.22 4.95 0.36
C LEU A 53 -17.17 3.96 -0.35
N VAL A 54 -17.41 4.19 -1.64
CA VAL A 54 -18.13 3.26 -2.50
C VAL A 54 -17.12 2.38 -3.25
N PRO A 55 -17.16 1.05 -3.09
CA PRO A 55 -16.31 0.14 -3.85
C PRO A 55 -16.49 0.33 -5.36
N ALA A 56 -15.38 0.31 -6.10
CA ALA A 56 -15.46 0.38 -7.56
C ALA A 56 -16.04 -0.95 -8.09
N PRO A 57 -16.88 -0.91 -9.14
CA PRO A 57 -17.34 -2.14 -9.77
C PRO A 57 -16.15 -2.92 -10.35
N GLU A 58 -16.07 -4.21 -10.04
CA GLU A 58 -15.05 -5.10 -10.57
C GLU A 58 -15.26 -5.32 -12.06
N ASN A 59 -14.43 -4.67 -12.88
CA ASN A 59 -14.46 -4.80 -14.33
C ASN A 59 -13.15 -5.43 -14.80
N GLU A 60 -13.11 -6.76 -14.97
CA GLU A 60 -11.90 -7.47 -15.41
C GLU A 60 -11.42 -7.05 -16.80
N ARG A 61 -12.33 -6.55 -17.64
CA ARG A 61 -12.03 -6.07 -19.01
C ARG A 61 -11.52 -4.63 -19.03
N PHE A 62 -11.45 -3.96 -17.89
CA PHE A 62 -11.02 -2.57 -17.82
C PHE A 62 -9.52 -2.44 -18.13
N ARG A 63 -9.19 -1.47 -18.97
CA ARG A 63 -7.83 -1.19 -19.46
C ARG A 63 -7.58 0.31 -19.38
N TRP A 64 -6.49 0.73 -18.75
CA TRP A 64 -6.04 2.13 -18.76
C TRP A 64 -5.49 2.54 -20.13
N PRO A 65 -5.44 3.83 -20.49
CA PRO A 65 -4.78 4.24 -21.73
C PRO A 65 -3.25 4.12 -21.63
N LYS A 66 -2.57 3.94 -22.77
CA LYS A 66 -1.11 3.98 -22.87
C LYS A 66 -0.51 5.24 -22.22
N GLY A 67 0.65 5.10 -21.59
CA GLY A 67 1.31 6.18 -20.85
C GLY A 67 0.78 6.41 -19.43
N THR A 68 -0.30 5.73 -19.03
CA THR A 68 -0.79 5.80 -17.65
C THR A 68 0.28 5.27 -16.68
N VAL A 69 0.52 6.03 -15.61
CA VAL A 69 1.36 5.62 -14.48
C VAL A 69 0.48 4.99 -13.40
N ALA A 70 0.83 3.79 -12.99
CA ALA A 70 0.12 3.02 -11.98
C ALA A 70 1.09 2.39 -10.97
N MET A 71 0.54 1.80 -9.93
CA MET A 71 1.27 1.04 -8.93
C MET A 71 0.47 -0.17 -8.47
N PHE A 72 1.14 -1.10 -7.80
CA PHE A 72 0.45 -2.21 -7.18
C PHE A 72 -0.38 -1.73 -5.99
N PRO A 73 -1.57 -2.32 -5.76
CA PRO A 73 -2.38 -2.04 -4.56
C PRO A 73 -1.59 -2.19 -3.25
N SER A 74 -0.70 -3.18 -3.16
CA SER A 74 0.14 -3.41 -1.97
C SER A 74 1.11 -2.27 -1.69
N ASP A 75 1.63 -1.64 -2.74
CA ASP A 75 2.60 -0.55 -2.64
C ASP A 75 1.87 0.76 -2.32
N ALA A 76 0.69 0.97 -2.91
CA ALA A 76 -0.20 2.07 -2.55
C ALA A 76 -0.57 2.07 -1.06
N LYS A 77 -0.92 0.89 -0.48
CA LYS A 77 -1.19 0.74 0.97
C LYS A 77 -0.05 1.27 1.81
N LYS A 78 1.18 0.87 1.46
CA LYS A 78 2.38 1.18 2.25
C LYS A 78 2.80 2.64 2.07
N ALA A 79 2.85 3.13 0.84
CA ALA A 79 3.33 4.47 0.52
C ALA A 79 2.38 5.57 1.00
N PHE A 80 1.08 5.39 0.77
CA PHE A 80 0.05 6.41 1.05
C PHE A 80 -0.73 6.15 2.34
N LYS A 81 -0.33 5.13 3.13
CA LYS A 81 -1.01 4.71 4.37
C LYS A 81 -2.52 4.49 4.15
N LEU A 82 -2.87 3.90 3.01
CA LEU A 82 -4.25 3.59 2.65
C LEU A 82 -4.69 2.26 3.24
N THR A 83 -5.96 2.17 3.62
CA THR A 83 -6.58 0.93 4.09
C THR A 83 -6.96 0.04 2.90
N PRO A 84 -7.17 -1.28 3.11
CA PRO A 84 -7.67 -2.15 2.05
C PRO A 84 -8.98 -1.66 1.43
N ARG A 85 -9.93 -1.22 2.27
CA ARG A 85 -11.24 -0.70 1.84
C ARG A 85 -11.12 0.52 0.93
N GLU A 86 -10.22 1.44 1.26
CA GLU A 86 -9.93 2.62 0.45
C GLU A 86 -9.36 2.27 -0.93
N ILE A 87 -8.62 1.18 -1.05
CA ILE A 87 -8.09 0.79 -2.37
C ILE A 87 -9.15 0.04 -3.16
N ASP A 88 -10.11 -0.60 -2.51
CA ASP A 88 -11.22 -1.28 -3.20
C ASP A 88 -12.18 -0.27 -3.86
N THR A 89 -12.15 1.02 -3.47
CA THR A 89 -12.87 2.09 -4.18
C THR A 89 -12.19 2.53 -5.47
N LEU A 90 -10.93 2.14 -5.70
CA LEU A 90 -10.18 2.56 -6.88
C LEU A 90 -10.37 1.56 -8.02
N LYS A 91 -10.50 2.06 -9.24
CA LYS A 91 -10.56 1.22 -10.44
C LYS A 91 -9.25 0.48 -10.64
N ARG A 92 -9.33 -0.83 -10.90
CA ARG A 92 -8.18 -1.71 -11.07
C ARG A 92 -8.15 -2.30 -12.45
N GLU A 93 -6.96 -2.33 -13.03
CA GLU A 93 -6.70 -3.13 -14.21
C GLU A 93 -6.05 -4.45 -13.80
N HIS A 94 -6.66 -5.57 -14.20
CA HIS A 94 -6.15 -6.90 -13.92
C HIS A 94 -5.25 -7.39 -15.04
N VAL A 95 -4.10 -7.98 -14.68
CA VAL A 95 -3.25 -8.66 -15.65
C VAL A 95 -3.88 -10.00 -16.01
N GLN A 96 -4.01 -10.27 -17.31
CA GLN A 96 -4.59 -11.53 -17.78
C GLN A 96 -3.77 -12.73 -17.26
N ASN A 97 -4.46 -13.76 -16.75
CA ASN A 97 -3.85 -14.97 -16.17
C ASN A 97 -2.90 -14.69 -14.98
N SER A 98 -3.07 -13.58 -14.26
CA SER A 98 -2.29 -13.27 -13.07
C SER A 98 -3.17 -12.63 -12.00
N PHE A 99 -2.84 -12.89 -10.73
CA PHE A 99 -3.47 -12.22 -9.59
C PHE A 99 -3.01 -10.76 -9.42
N LYS A 100 -2.09 -10.29 -10.27
CA LYS A 100 -1.57 -8.92 -10.22
C LYS A 100 -2.60 -7.96 -10.81
N SER A 101 -2.79 -6.84 -10.11
CA SER A 101 -3.62 -5.72 -10.56
C SER A 101 -2.87 -4.41 -10.38
N PHE A 102 -3.27 -3.41 -11.16
CA PHE A 102 -2.67 -2.08 -11.16
C PHE A 102 -3.73 -1.02 -10.87
N VAL A 103 -3.36 -0.07 -10.02
CA VAL A 103 -4.17 1.10 -9.68
C VAL A 103 -3.44 2.34 -10.17
N ARG A 104 -4.16 3.26 -10.81
CA ARG A 104 -3.57 4.52 -11.31
C ARG A 104 -3.01 5.37 -10.18
N LEU A 105 -1.81 5.90 -10.36
CA LEU A 105 -1.13 6.72 -9.35
C LEU A 105 -1.92 7.99 -8.99
N ALA A 106 -2.42 8.69 -10.01
CA ALA A 106 -3.20 9.93 -9.81
C ALA A 106 -4.42 9.71 -8.90
N ASP A 107 -5.15 8.61 -9.11
CA ASP A 107 -6.34 8.30 -8.30
C ASP A 107 -5.96 7.96 -6.85
N VAL A 108 -4.79 7.34 -6.63
CA VAL A 108 -4.25 7.05 -5.30
C VAL A 108 -3.85 8.34 -4.58
N GLU A 109 -3.20 9.28 -5.28
CA GLU A 109 -2.82 10.59 -4.74
C GLU A 109 -4.06 11.42 -4.37
N ASP A 110 -5.07 11.43 -5.24
CA ASP A 110 -6.35 12.10 -4.99
C ASP A 110 -7.06 11.53 -3.76
N LEU A 111 -7.10 10.20 -3.63
CA LEU A 111 -7.71 9.56 -2.46
C LEU A 111 -6.94 9.89 -1.18
N ALA A 112 -5.61 9.84 -1.23
CA ALA A 112 -4.77 10.17 -0.08
C ALA A 112 -4.94 11.64 0.35
N ARG A 113 -5.06 12.57 -0.60
CA ARG A 113 -5.39 13.98 -0.34
C ARG A 113 -6.76 14.13 0.32
N ARG A 114 -7.81 13.51 -0.24
CA ARG A 114 -9.17 13.57 0.32
C ARG A 114 -9.23 12.99 1.73
N LYS A 115 -8.54 11.87 1.97
CA LYS A 115 -8.41 11.26 3.29
C LYS A 115 -7.72 12.19 4.29
N HIS A 116 -6.67 12.88 3.87
CA HIS A 116 -5.96 13.85 4.71
C HIS A 116 -6.90 14.99 5.14
N ILE A 117 -7.64 15.53 4.17
CA ILE A 117 -8.61 16.61 4.41
C ILE A 117 -9.72 16.15 5.36
N ALA A 118 -10.25 14.94 5.19
CA ALA A 118 -11.31 14.40 6.03
C ALA A 118 -10.87 14.07 7.47
N LEU A 119 -9.61 13.69 7.69
CA LEU A 119 -9.14 13.21 8.99
C LEU A 119 -8.37 14.27 9.80
N ALA A 120 -7.49 15.03 9.16
CA ALA A 120 -6.37 15.66 9.84
C ALA A 120 -6.22 17.17 9.61
N GLY A 121 -6.63 17.76 8.48
CA GLY A 121 -6.39 19.21 8.31
C GLY A 121 -6.58 19.81 6.91
N SER A 122 -6.01 21.00 6.76
CA SER A 122 -6.06 21.87 5.59
C SER A 122 -5.51 21.19 4.33
N PRO A 123 -5.99 21.54 3.11
CA PRO A 123 -5.44 21.01 1.85
C PRO A 123 -3.93 21.25 1.68
N ASP A 124 -3.37 22.31 2.29
CA ASP A 124 -1.97 22.72 2.10
C ASP A 124 -0.94 21.91 2.89
N ASP A 125 -1.37 21.19 3.94
CA ASP A 125 -0.47 20.45 4.84
C ASP A 125 -0.10 19.05 4.30
N TYR A 126 -0.79 18.59 3.24
CA TYR A 126 -0.57 17.27 2.69
C TYR A 126 0.72 17.23 1.85
N THR A 127 1.73 16.54 2.37
CA THR A 127 2.96 16.24 1.65
C THR A 127 2.91 14.82 1.08
N PRO A 128 2.78 14.64 -0.26
CA PRO A 128 2.80 13.32 -0.87
C PRO A 128 4.19 12.68 -0.71
N PRO A 129 4.27 11.34 -0.66
CA PRO A 129 5.55 10.64 -0.68
C PRO A 129 6.34 11.00 -1.94
N PRO A 130 7.66 11.18 -1.86
CA PRO A 130 8.43 11.63 -3.00
C PRO A 130 8.43 10.56 -4.10
N SER A 131 8.29 10.98 -5.36
CA SER A 131 8.10 10.11 -6.53
C SER A 131 9.19 9.04 -6.70
N TRP A 132 10.43 9.34 -6.29
CA TRP A 132 11.57 8.41 -6.36
C TRP A 132 11.48 7.25 -5.35
N SER A 133 10.67 7.39 -4.30
CA SER A 133 10.41 6.32 -3.31
C SER A 133 9.30 5.37 -3.76
N LEU A 134 8.54 5.75 -4.80
CA LEU A 134 7.39 5.00 -5.29
C LEU A 134 7.81 3.98 -6.36
N LEU A 135 7.43 2.73 -6.15
CA LEU A 135 7.50 1.69 -7.18
C LEU A 135 6.32 1.86 -8.14
N THR A 136 6.56 2.63 -9.20
CA THR A 136 5.57 2.93 -10.22
C THR A 136 5.83 2.14 -11.50
N HIS A 137 4.77 1.92 -12.27
CA HIS A 137 4.78 1.22 -13.54
C HIS A 137 4.08 2.09 -14.58
N THR A 138 4.64 2.17 -15.78
CA THR A 138 4.00 2.88 -16.90
C THR A 138 3.46 1.88 -17.88
N ARG A 139 2.24 2.11 -18.37
CA ARG A 139 1.67 1.30 -19.44
C ARG A 139 2.41 1.60 -20.75
N ILE A 140 3.07 0.58 -21.30
CA ILE A 140 3.92 0.71 -22.49
C ILE A 140 3.10 0.55 -23.77
N ASN A 141 2.23 -0.46 -23.83
CA ASN A 141 1.46 -0.82 -25.03
C ASN A 141 0.02 -1.19 -24.66
N ASP A 142 -0.88 -0.95 -25.61
CA ASP A 142 -2.26 -1.44 -25.54
C ASP A 142 -2.37 -2.86 -26.11
N ASP A 143 -1.52 -3.19 -27.08
CA ASP A 143 -1.37 -4.50 -27.68
C ASP A 143 -0.16 -5.23 -27.09
N ALA A 144 -0.37 -6.12 -26.10
CA ALA A 144 0.61 -7.18 -25.86
C ALA A 144 0.10 -8.50 -26.40
N HIS A 145 0.99 -9.17 -27.12
CA HIS A 145 0.98 -10.62 -27.23
C HIS A 145 0.88 -11.25 -25.82
N ARG A 146 0.07 -12.31 -25.71
CA ARG A 146 -0.41 -13.03 -24.51
C ARG A 146 0.56 -13.31 -23.34
N TYR A 147 1.84 -12.99 -23.42
CA TYR A 147 2.89 -13.48 -22.52
C TYR A 147 3.70 -12.40 -21.79
N GLN A 148 3.49 -11.11 -22.04
CA GLN A 148 4.15 -10.02 -21.31
C GLN A 148 3.13 -9.06 -20.70
N THR A 149 3.39 -8.57 -19.48
CA THR A 149 2.53 -7.56 -18.85
C THR A 149 2.66 -6.23 -19.60
N ASN A 150 1.54 -5.57 -19.91
CA ASN A 150 1.48 -4.23 -20.56
C ASN A 150 2.15 -3.09 -19.76
N TRP A 151 2.71 -3.42 -18.59
CA TRP A 151 3.23 -2.52 -17.59
C TRP A 151 4.74 -2.69 -17.48
N GLY A 152 5.48 -1.63 -17.81
CA GLY A 152 6.93 -1.56 -17.57
C GLY A 152 7.24 -0.83 -16.28
N ILE A 153 8.38 -1.13 -15.66
CA ILE A 153 8.85 -0.41 -14.48
C ILE A 153 9.14 1.04 -14.86
N HIS A 154 8.45 1.97 -14.22
CA HIS A 154 8.74 3.39 -14.34
C HIS A 154 9.92 3.71 -13.42
N ARG A 155 11.06 4.09 -14.01
CA ARG A 155 12.20 4.61 -13.25
C ARG A 155 12.16 6.12 -13.37
N ALA A 156 11.67 6.80 -12.34
CA ALA A 156 11.88 8.23 -12.20
C ALA A 156 13.39 8.48 -12.27
N GLN A 157 13.85 9.20 -13.29
CA GLN A 157 15.26 9.54 -13.41
C GLN A 157 15.64 10.36 -12.17
N ARG A 158 16.68 9.93 -11.44
CA ARG A 158 17.28 10.77 -10.40
C ARG A 158 17.80 12.02 -11.11
N ILE A 159 17.09 13.13 -10.98
CA ILE A 159 17.66 14.44 -11.28
C ILE A 159 18.75 14.64 -10.22
N ARG A 160 20.00 14.37 -10.61
CA ARG A 160 21.17 14.82 -9.86
C ARG A 160 21.24 16.32 -10.10
N TRP A 161 20.89 17.09 -9.07
CA TRP A 161 21.26 18.49 -8.99
C TRP A 161 22.75 18.59 -8.71
#